data_AF-A0A1V6CE50-F1
#
_entry.id   AF-A0A1V6CE50-F1
#
_cell.length_a   1.000
_cell.length_b   1.000
_cell.length_c   1.000
_cell.angle_alpha   90.00
_cell.angle_beta   90.00
_cell.angle_gamma   90.00
#
_symmetry.space_group_name_H-M   'P 1'
#
loop_
_entity.id
_entity.type
_entity.pdbx_description
1 polymer ?
#
loop_
_entity_poly.entity_id
_entity_poly.type
_entity_poly.pdbx_seq_one_letter_code
_entity_poly.pdbx_strand_id
1 'polypeptide(L)'
;MIEIELEPSLSHCIETVTKIEYERVLSLLLKGKEEDARLAEELELLRVFLESADFGQLRCRCEERLAAGKRALVRLMSSSLPPKYRVEFVET
;
A
#
# COMPACT_ATOMS: atom_id res chain seq x y z
N MET A 1 -3.95 1.94 14.83
CA MET A 1 -3.88 0.83 13.85
C MET A 1 -4.50 1.33 12.58
N ILE A 2 -3.70 1.45 11.54
CA ILE A 2 -4.09 2.02 10.25
C ILE A 2 -4.04 0.91 9.22
N GLU A 3 -4.96 0.99 8.27
CA GLU A 3 -5.09 0.09 7.16
C GLU A 3 -5.23 0.89 5.87
N ILE A 4 -4.53 0.44 4.82
CA ILE A 4 -4.59 1.01 3.49
C ILE A 4 -4.90 -0.11 2.51
N GLU A 5 -5.90 0.09 1.67
CA GLU A 5 -6.22 -0.82 0.57
C GLU A 5 -5.59 -0.30 -0.72
N LEU A 6 -4.81 -1.15 -1.38
CA LEU A 6 -4.14 -0.86 -2.63
C LEU A 6 -4.66 -1.83 -3.69
N GLU A 7 -5.14 -1.29 -4.80
CA GLU A 7 -5.71 -2.07 -5.90
C GLU A 7 -4.82 -1.99 -7.16
N PRO A 8 -3.84 -2.89 -7.30
CA PRO A 8 -3.13 -3.08 -8.55
C PRO A 8 -4.04 -3.52 -9.70
N SER A 9 -3.63 -3.14 -10.90
CA SER A 9 -4.31 -3.45 -12.16
C SER A 9 -3.30 -3.86 -13.23
N LEU A 10 -3.79 -4.22 -14.41
CA LEU A 10 -2.94 -4.55 -15.56
C LEU A 10 -2.05 -3.37 -16.02
N SER A 11 -2.44 -2.13 -15.72
CA SER A 11 -1.70 -0.92 -16.08
C SER A 11 -0.82 -0.38 -14.95
N HIS A 12 -1.14 -0.68 -13.70
CA HIS A 12 -0.43 -0.19 -12.52
C HIS A 12 -0.16 -1.35 -11.56
N CYS A 13 1.11 -1.76 -11.44
CA CYS A 13 1.49 -2.77 -10.48
C CYS A 13 1.40 -2.23 -9.05
N ILE A 14 1.47 -3.13 -8.07
CA ILE A 14 1.35 -2.80 -6.64
C ILE A 14 2.36 -1.73 -6.21
N GLU A 15 3.58 -1.75 -6.74
CA GLU A 15 4.60 -0.73 -6.45
C GLU A 15 4.16 0.65 -6.94
N THR A 16 3.65 0.74 -8.18
CA THR A 16 3.17 2.00 -8.75
C THR A 16 1.98 2.54 -7.97
N VAL A 17 1.01 1.68 -7.63
CA VAL A 17 -0.16 2.08 -6.83
C VAL A 17 0.28 2.59 -5.44
N THR A 18 1.24 1.92 -4.82
CA THR A 18 1.81 2.35 -3.53
C THR A 18 2.48 3.73 -3.64
N LYS A 19 3.27 3.98 -4.69
CA LYS A 19 3.93 5.27 -4.94
C LYS A 19 2.92 6.41 -5.15
N ILE A 20 1.88 6.16 -5.95
CA ILE A 20 0.79 7.13 -6.17
C ILE A 20 0.12 7.48 -4.85
N GLU A 21 -0.18 6.46 -4.03
CA GLU A 21 -0.83 6.65 -2.74
C GLU A 21 0.08 7.41 -1.75
N TYR A 22 1.38 7.10 -1.74
CA TYR A 22 2.38 7.83 -0.95
C TYR A 22 2.44 9.31 -1.33
N GLU A 23 2.49 9.63 -2.63
CA GLU A 23 2.51 11.01 -3.13
C GLU A 23 1.21 11.76 -2.78
N ARG A 24 0.06 11.06 -2.83
CA ARG A 24 -1.24 11.60 -2.43
C ARG A 24 -1.24 12.00 -0.96
N VAL A 25 -0.85 11.08 -0.07
CA VAL A 25 -0.81 11.31 1.39
C VAL A 25 0.20 12.42 1.73
N LEU A 26 1.38 12.40 1.12
CA LEU A 26 2.39 13.45 1.30
C LEU A 26 1.85 14.82 0.89
N SER A 27 1.18 14.89 -0.27
CA SER A 27 0.57 16.13 -0.75
C SER A 27 -0.52 16.66 0.18
N LEU A 28 -1.28 15.77 0.83
CA LEU A 28 -2.30 16.15 1.81
C LEU A 28 -1.66 16.72 3.09
N LEU A 29 -0.63 16.06 3.61
CA LEU A 29 0.13 16.54 4.77
C LEU A 29 0.73 17.93 4.54
N LEU A 30 1.35 18.15 3.37
CA LEU A 30 1.96 19.44 3.03
C LEU A 30 0.96 20.58 2.85
N LYS A 31 -0.30 20.27 2.50
CA LYS A 31 -1.38 21.26 2.34
C LYS A 31 -2.12 21.55 3.65
N GLY A 32 -2.00 20.68 4.64
CA GLY A 32 -2.62 20.85 5.95
C GLY A 32 -1.98 21.99 6.75
N LYS A 33 -2.76 22.60 7.65
CA LYS A 33 -2.28 23.63 8.59
C LYS A 33 -1.86 23.07 9.95
N GLU A 34 -2.14 21.79 10.21
CA GLU A 34 -1.93 21.12 11.50
C GLU A 34 -1.45 19.68 11.27
N GLU A 35 -0.70 19.12 12.22
CA GLU A 35 -0.20 17.73 12.14
C GLU A 35 -1.38 16.75 12.16
N ASP A 36 -1.78 16.27 10.98
CA ASP A 36 -2.70 15.15 10.88
C ASP A 36 -1.91 13.86 11.19
N ALA A 37 -1.94 13.49 12.47
CA ALA A 37 -1.26 12.29 12.98
C ALA A 37 -1.65 11.02 12.21
N ARG A 38 -2.88 10.95 11.68
CA ARG A 38 -3.34 9.81 10.90
C ARG A 38 -2.66 9.80 9.53
N LEU A 39 -2.63 10.92 8.82
CA LEU A 39 -1.91 10.99 7.54
C LEU A 39 -0.41 10.75 7.72
N ALA A 40 0.19 11.18 8.84
CA ALA A 40 1.59 10.91 9.15
C ALA A 40 1.85 9.40 9.36
N GLU A 41 0.96 8.70 10.06
CA GLU A 41 1.02 7.24 10.22
C GLU A 41 0.79 6.50 8.88
N GLU A 42 -0.15 6.95 8.05
CA GLU A 42 -0.37 6.41 6.69
C GLU A 42 0.88 6.58 5.82
N LEU A 43 1.51 7.76 5.86
CA LEU A 43 2.73 8.06 5.11
C LEU A 43 3.89 7.15 5.55
N GLU A 44 4.09 6.98 6.85
CA GLU A 44 5.14 6.09 7.38
C GLU A 44 4.89 4.63 7.03
N LEU A 45 3.63 4.17 7.07
CA LEU A 45 3.27 2.82 6.66
C LEU A 45 3.62 2.56 5.19
N LEU A 46 3.25 3.49 4.30
CA LEU A 46 3.58 3.43 2.88
C LEU A 46 5.10 3.50 2.65
N ARG A 47 5.82 4.35 3.38
CA ARG A 47 7.28 4.49 3.29
C ARG A 47 7.99 3.18 3.64
N VAL A 48 7.68 2.59 4.79
CA VAL A 48 8.30 1.32 5.23
C VAL A 48 7.98 0.20 4.25
N PHE A 49 6.75 0.18 3.72
CA PHE A 49 6.36 -0.80 2.71
C PHE A 49 7.18 -0.62 1.42
N LEU A 50 7.32 0.60 0.90
CA LEU A 50 8.15 0.90 -0.27
C LEU A 50 9.63 0.53 -0.07
N GLU A 51 10.16 0.69 1.13
CA GLU A 51 11.58 0.45 1.42
C GLU A 51 11.94 -1.03 1.61
N SER A 52 10.97 -1.89 1.94
CA SER A 52 11.28 -3.25 2.41
C SER A 52 10.43 -4.37 1.81
N ALA A 53 9.38 -4.05 1.05
CA ALA A 53 8.55 -5.08 0.43
C ALA A 53 9.27 -5.78 -0.72
N ASP A 54 9.04 -7.09 -0.85
CA ASP A 54 9.40 -7.84 -2.05
C ASP A 54 8.33 -7.59 -3.13
N PHE A 55 8.49 -6.50 -3.88
CA PHE A 55 7.58 -6.16 -4.98
C PHE A 55 7.60 -7.17 -6.13
N GLY A 56 8.69 -7.95 -6.28
CA GLY A 56 8.74 -9.04 -7.24
C GLY A 56 7.71 -10.11 -6.91
N GLN A 57 7.74 -10.62 -5.67
CA GLN A 57 6.77 -11.61 -5.21
C GLN A 57 5.34 -11.04 -5.19
N LEU A 58 5.15 -9.82 -4.71
CA LEU A 58 3.82 -9.21 -4.63
C LEU A 58 3.21 -8.99 -6.02
N ARG A 59 4.01 -8.55 -7.00
CA ARG A 59 3.57 -8.38 -8.38
C ARG A 59 3.14 -9.71 -8.98
N CYS A 60 3.93 -10.79 -8.85
CA CYS A 60 3.55 -12.11 -9.35
C CYS A 60 2.18 -12.55 -8.79
N ARG A 61 1.96 -12.41 -7.47
CA ARG A 61 0.68 -12.76 -6.83
C ARG A 61 -0.50 -11.90 -7.28
N CYS A 62 -0.26 -10.65 -7.67
CA CYS A 62 -1.29 -9.80 -8.26
C CYS A 62 -1.61 -10.23 -9.68
N GLU A 63 -0.58 -10.48 -10.49
CA GLU A 63 -0.71 -10.91 -11.88
C GLU A 63 -1.42 -12.27 -12.00
N GLU A 64 -1.13 -13.23 -11.12
CA GLU A 64 -1.85 -14.51 -11.05
C GLU A 64 -3.36 -14.33 -10.85
N ARG A 65 -3.75 -13.38 -9.99
CA ARG A 65 -5.17 -13.06 -9.73
C ARG A 65 -5.81 -12.35 -10.93
N LEU A 66 -5.13 -11.34 -11.46
CA LEU A 66 -5.61 -10.57 -12.61
C LEU A 66 -5.76 -11.47 -13.85
N ALA A 67 -4.83 -12.41 -14.07
CA ALA A 67 -4.89 -13.39 -15.15
C ALA A 67 -6.08 -14.36 -14.99
N ALA A 68 -6.49 -14.66 -13.75
CA ALA A 68 -7.70 -15.44 -13.46
C ALA A 68 -9.00 -14.63 -13.60
N GLY A 69 -8.94 -13.37 -14.09
CA GLY A 69 -10.09 -12.47 -14.20
C GLY A 69 -10.59 -11.94 -12.86
N LYS A 70 -9.82 -12.09 -11.78
CA LYS A 70 -10.16 -11.61 -10.44
C LYS A 70 -9.53 -10.25 -10.18
N ARG A 71 -10.06 -9.51 -9.21
CA ARG A 71 -9.42 -8.30 -8.68
C ARG A 71 -8.23 -8.69 -7.80
N ALA A 72 -7.20 -7.86 -7.79
CA ALA A 72 -6.07 -8.00 -6.89
C ALA A 72 -6.15 -6.86 -5.86
N LEU A 73 -6.72 -7.15 -4.69
CA LEU A 73 -6.80 -6.18 -3.60
C LEU A 73 -5.75 -6.52 -2.54
N VAL A 74 -4.88 -5.57 -2.24
CA VAL A 74 -3.78 -5.70 -1.28
C VAL A 74 -4.09 -4.82 -0.08
N ARG A 75 -4.27 -5.45 1.08
CA ARG A 75 -4.52 -4.80 2.36
C ARG A 75 -3.22 -4.65 3.14
N LEU A 76 -2.80 -3.42 3.36
CA LEU A 76 -1.61 -3.06 4.11
C LEU A 76 -2.01 -2.57 5.49
N MET A 77 -1.55 -3.25 6.54
CA MET A 77 -1.90 -2.93 7.94
C MET A 77 -0.66 -2.54 8.72
N SER A 78 -0.75 -1.53 9.59
CA SER A 78 0.35 -1.23 10.52
C SER A 78 0.50 -2.31 11.59
N SER A 79 1.74 -2.67 11.89
CA SER A 79 2.12 -3.72 12.86
C SER A 79 3.06 -3.15 13.92
N SER A 80 2.87 -3.56 15.17
CA SER A 80 3.78 -3.22 16.28
C SER A 80 5.09 -4.00 16.27
N LEU A 81 5.16 -5.11 15.51
CA LEU A 81 6.34 -5.95 15.33
C LEU A 81 6.99 -5.70 13.96
N PRO A 82 8.33 -5.81 13.82
CA PRO A 82 9.00 -5.78 12.52
C PRO A 82 8.62 -6.95 11.58
N PRO A 83 8.53 -6.72 10.26
CA PRO A 83 8.45 -5.40 9.63
C PRO A 83 7.18 -4.68 10.10
N LYS A 84 7.22 -3.34 10.26
CA LYS A 84 6.14 -2.53 10.86
C LYS A 84 4.81 -2.54 10.08
N TYR A 85 4.63 -3.49 9.18
CA TYR A 85 3.41 -3.72 8.42
C TYR A 85 3.12 -5.20 8.24
N ARG A 86 1.88 -5.50 7.86
CA ARG A 86 1.44 -6.79 7.33
C ARG A 86 0.71 -6.58 6.01
N VAL A 87 0.82 -7.57 5.14
CA VAL A 87 0.15 -7.57 3.84
C VAL A 87 -0.78 -8.76 3.76
N GLU A 88 -2.02 -8.51 3.38
CA GLU A 88 -3.01 -9.54 3.07
C GLU A 88 -3.59 -9.31 1.68
N PHE A 89 -3.95 -10.40 1.01
CA PHE A 89 -4.69 -10.33 -0.24
C PHE A 89 -6.15 -10.61 0.07
N VAL A 90 -7.03 -9.67 -0.24
CA VAL A 90 -8.46 -9.81 0.00
C VAL A 90 -9.05 -10.59 -1.18
N GLU A 91 -9.72 -11.71 -0.89
CA GLU A 91 -10.50 -12.43 -1.89
C GLU A 91 -11.87 -11.74 -2.04
N THR A 92 -12.16 -11.25 -3.24
CA THR A 92 -13.46 -10.64 -3.62
C THR A 92 -14.13 -11.47 -4.69
#